data_AF-A0A1H5PSB5-F1
#
_entry.id   AF-A0A1H5PSB5-F1
#
_cell.length_a   1.000
_cell.length_b   1.000
_cell.length_c   1.000
_cell.angle_alpha   90.00
_cell.angle_beta   90.00
_cell.angle_gamma   90.00
#
_symmetry.space_group_name_H-M   'P 1'
#
loop_
_entity.id
_entity.type
_entity.pdbx_description
1 polymer ?
#
loop_
_entity_poly.entity_id
_entity_poly.type
_entity_poly.pdbx_seq_one_letter_code
_entity_poly.pdbx_strand_id
1 'polypeptide(L)'
;MPWHAGPMASPSDRVPLAERVEELLAPGGPLPIVAAGDPVLRRGAEPYNGQLAPALLARFVESLRVTMHAAPGVGLAAPQVGVPLRIAVIEDPAPVPEEVGVARGRVPQPFRVLVNPVYQPVGTARAAFFEGCLSVPGWQAVVARPARVRLTGADEHGHPLDEMFTGWPARIVQHETDHLDGTLYLDRAELRSLSSNTAMAERWTQPTPAAAAEALGFELP
;
A
#
# COMPACT_ATOMS: atom_id res chain seq x y z
N MET A 1 -14.74 -28.90 19.83
CA MET A 1 -13.68 -29.72 19.21
C MET A 1 -12.72 -28.78 18.51
N PRO A 2 -11.49 -28.56 19.00
CA PRO A 2 -10.58 -27.61 18.37
C PRO A 2 -9.75 -28.34 17.30
N TRP A 3 -9.95 -27.94 16.05
CA TRP A 3 -9.07 -28.34 14.95
C TRP A 3 -7.92 -27.33 14.92
N HIS A 4 -6.84 -27.63 15.64
CA HIS A 4 -5.55 -27.00 15.41
C HIS A 4 -4.89 -27.67 14.20
N ALA A 5 -5.22 -27.19 13.00
CA ALA A 5 -4.32 -27.34 11.86
C ALA A 5 -3.32 -26.19 11.93
N GLY A 6 -2.09 -26.47 12.34
CA GLY A 6 -0.98 -25.55 12.09
C GLY A 6 -0.88 -25.27 10.59
N PRO A 7 -0.37 -24.10 10.16
CA PRO A 7 -0.29 -23.78 8.74
C PRO A 7 0.55 -24.83 8.02
N MET A 8 -0.09 -25.63 7.17
CA MET A 8 0.62 -26.49 6.24
C MET A 8 1.42 -25.57 5.31
N ALA A 9 2.74 -25.68 5.38
CA ALA A 9 3.62 -25.00 4.44
C ALA A 9 3.16 -25.33 3.02
N SER A 10 2.93 -24.30 2.20
CA SER A 10 2.54 -24.48 0.81
C SER A 10 3.68 -25.18 0.07
N PRO A 11 3.43 -25.94 -1.00
CA PRO A 11 4.51 -26.52 -1.82
C PRO A 11 5.56 -25.48 -2.28
N SER A 12 5.17 -24.20 -2.36
CA SER A 12 6.04 -23.07 -2.73
C SER A 12 6.99 -22.60 -1.63
N ASP A 13 6.80 -23.05 -0.38
CA ASP A 13 7.65 -22.65 0.77
C ASP A 13 9.00 -23.40 0.80
N ARG A 14 9.21 -24.35 -0.13
CA ARG A 14 10.45 -25.14 -0.24
C ARG A 14 11.48 -24.55 -1.21
N VAL A 15 11.04 -23.66 -2.10
CA VAL A 15 11.90 -23.01 -3.09
C VAL A 15 12.54 -21.77 -2.46
N PRO A 16 13.86 -21.55 -2.57
CA PRO A 16 14.49 -20.32 -2.11
C PRO A 16 13.78 -19.08 -2.65
N LEU A 17 13.57 -18.07 -1.80
CA LEU A 17 12.83 -16.87 -2.18
C LEU A 17 13.39 -16.19 -3.44
N ALA A 18 14.71 -16.15 -3.61
CA ALA A 18 15.36 -15.57 -4.78
C ALA A 18 14.96 -16.29 -6.09
N GLU A 19 14.84 -17.61 -6.07
CA GLU A 19 14.41 -18.40 -7.24
C GLU A 19 12.94 -18.12 -7.58
N ARG A 20 12.08 -18.01 -6.55
CA ARG A 20 10.68 -17.59 -6.75
C ARG A 20 10.56 -16.20 -7.36
N VAL A 21 11.42 -15.25 -6.95
CA VAL A 21 11.43 -13.90 -7.55
C VAL A 21 11.92 -13.97 -9.00
N GLU A 22 12.93 -14.78 -9.33
CA GLU A 22 13.35 -14.97 -10.72
C GLU A 22 12.22 -15.56 -11.58
N GLU A 23 11.53 -16.58 -11.10
CA GLU A 23 10.36 -17.17 -11.79
C GLU A 23 9.24 -16.14 -11.99
N LEU A 24 8.95 -15.33 -10.97
CA LEU A 24 7.95 -14.26 -11.04
C LEU A 24 8.31 -13.20 -12.10
N LEU A 25 9.59 -12.90 -12.27
CA LEU A 25 10.10 -11.91 -13.23
C LEU A 25 10.28 -12.47 -14.64
N ALA A 26 10.37 -13.79 -14.81
CA ALA A 26 10.69 -14.44 -16.08
C ALA A 26 9.75 -14.07 -17.26
N PRO A 27 8.42 -13.91 -17.06
CA PRO A 27 7.54 -13.49 -18.15
C PRO A 27 7.82 -12.07 -18.68
N GLY A 28 8.42 -11.21 -17.85
CA GLY A 28 8.56 -9.78 -18.12
C GLY A 28 7.24 -9.01 -18.01
N GLY A 29 7.34 -7.69 -17.85
CA GLY A 29 6.17 -6.80 -17.74
C GLY A 29 5.56 -6.72 -16.33
N PRO A 30 4.29 -6.28 -16.20
CA PRO A 30 3.59 -6.19 -14.92
C PRO A 30 3.43 -7.53 -14.24
N LEU A 31 3.64 -7.55 -12.92
CA LEU A 31 3.46 -8.70 -12.06
C LEU A 31 1.97 -8.92 -11.75
N PRO A 32 1.53 -10.18 -11.54
CA PRO A 32 0.20 -10.45 -11.04
C PRO A 32 0.03 -9.88 -9.63
N ILE A 33 -1.00 -9.07 -9.44
CA ILE A 33 -1.38 -8.55 -8.12
C ILE A 33 -2.31 -9.55 -7.43
N VAL A 34 -1.93 -10.01 -6.24
CA VAL A 34 -2.79 -10.87 -5.43
C VAL A 34 -3.93 -10.06 -4.80
N ALA A 35 -5.11 -10.68 -4.70
CA ALA A 35 -6.31 -10.07 -4.14
C ALA A 35 -6.52 -10.45 -2.67
N ALA A 36 -7.28 -9.63 -1.95
CA ALA A 36 -7.70 -9.90 -0.58
C ALA A 36 -8.37 -11.28 -0.48
N GLY A 37 -7.89 -12.07 0.48
CA GLY A 37 -8.18 -13.51 0.57
C GLY A 37 -6.91 -14.34 0.39
N ASP A 38 -5.91 -13.84 -0.34
CA ASP A 38 -4.58 -14.47 -0.37
C ASP A 38 -3.90 -14.32 1.01
N PRO A 39 -3.42 -15.42 1.63
CA PRO A 39 -2.76 -15.36 2.93
C PRO A 39 -1.52 -14.46 2.99
N VAL A 40 -0.82 -14.24 1.87
CA VAL A 40 0.39 -13.38 1.85
C VAL A 40 0.07 -11.94 2.27
N LEU A 41 -1.15 -11.46 1.98
CA LEU A 41 -1.62 -10.12 2.34
C LEU A 41 -1.98 -9.96 3.82
N ARG A 42 -2.03 -11.08 4.56
CA ARG A 42 -2.44 -11.13 5.98
C ARG A 42 -1.31 -11.57 6.90
N ARG A 43 -0.13 -11.85 6.36
CA ARG A 43 1.07 -12.21 7.11
C ARG A 43 1.99 -11.00 7.15
N GLY A 44 2.61 -10.75 8.30
CA GLY A 44 3.72 -9.79 8.37
C GLY A 44 4.85 -10.24 7.47
N ALA A 45 5.34 -9.33 6.64
CA ALA A 45 6.44 -9.58 5.71
C ALA A 45 7.78 -9.65 6.44
N GLU A 46 8.69 -10.46 5.92
CA GLU A 46 10.03 -10.65 6.47
C GLU A 46 10.91 -9.41 6.21
N PRO A 47 11.69 -8.94 7.20
CA PRO A 47 12.65 -7.87 6.97
C PRO A 47 13.62 -8.22 5.85
N TYR A 48 13.83 -7.28 4.92
CA TYR A 48 14.82 -7.46 3.88
C TYR A 48 16.23 -7.20 4.43
N ASN A 49 17.08 -8.23 4.41
CA ASN A 49 18.45 -8.23 4.89
C ASN A 49 19.43 -8.72 3.80
N GLY A 50 19.06 -8.57 2.52
CA GLY A 50 19.87 -9.02 1.39
C GLY A 50 19.49 -10.39 0.81
N GLN A 51 18.24 -10.83 0.99
CA GLN A 51 17.74 -12.11 0.44
C GLN A 51 17.77 -12.16 -1.10
N LEU A 52 17.77 -10.98 -1.74
CA LEU A 52 17.90 -10.84 -3.20
C LEU A 52 19.25 -10.20 -3.50
N ALA A 53 20.02 -10.82 -4.41
CA ALA A 53 21.25 -10.23 -4.90
C ALA A 53 20.96 -8.86 -5.57
N PRO A 54 21.91 -7.90 -5.57
CA PRO A 54 21.65 -6.53 -6.02
C PRO A 54 21.01 -6.42 -7.42
N ALA A 55 21.45 -7.25 -8.38
CA ALA A 55 20.88 -7.27 -9.73
C ALA A 55 19.43 -7.77 -9.76
N LEU A 56 19.09 -8.75 -8.92
CA LEU A 56 17.73 -9.27 -8.79
C LEU A 56 16.83 -8.27 -8.05
N LEU A 57 17.34 -7.62 -7.00
CA LEU A 57 16.62 -6.54 -6.30
C LEU A 57 16.25 -5.41 -7.26
N ALA A 58 17.20 -4.93 -8.07
CA ALA A 58 16.97 -3.84 -9.02
C ALA A 58 15.88 -4.20 -10.04
N ARG A 59 15.92 -5.42 -10.61
CA ARG A 59 14.87 -5.91 -11.51
C ARG A 59 13.52 -6.04 -10.81
N PHE A 60 13.51 -6.52 -9.57
CA PHE A 60 12.29 -6.68 -8.80
C PHE A 60 11.63 -5.32 -8.48
N VAL A 61 12.41 -4.34 -8.05
CA VAL A 61 11.96 -2.96 -7.81
C VAL A 61 11.38 -2.34 -9.08
N GLU A 62 12.05 -2.49 -10.21
CA GLU A 62 11.56 -1.98 -11.49
C GLU A 62 10.23 -2.66 -11.87
N SER A 63 10.11 -3.98 -11.70
CA SER A 63 8.85 -4.68 -11.93
C SER A 63 7.74 -4.25 -10.99
N LEU A 64 8.02 -3.93 -9.71
CA LEU A 64 7.03 -3.33 -8.81
C LEU A 64 6.54 -1.97 -9.35
N ARG A 65 7.47 -1.12 -9.80
CA ARG A 65 7.15 0.18 -10.39
C ARG A 65 6.30 0.04 -11.66
N VAL A 66 6.70 -0.81 -12.60
CA VAL A 66 5.95 -1.10 -13.82
C VAL A 66 4.54 -1.63 -13.50
N THR A 67 4.42 -2.50 -12.50
CA THR A 67 3.14 -3.06 -12.05
C THR A 67 2.23 -1.99 -11.48
N MET A 68 2.76 -1.14 -10.60
CA MET A 68 2.05 0.00 -10.01
C MET A 68 1.51 0.96 -11.08
N HIS A 69 2.30 1.27 -12.12
CA HIS A 69 1.85 2.11 -13.22
C HIS A 69 0.81 1.44 -14.13
N ALA A 70 0.95 0.14 -14.39
CA ALA A 70 0.01 -0.62 -15.20
C ALA A 70 -1.37 -0.75 -14.53
N ALA A 71 -1.41 -0.78 -13.20
CA ALA A 71 -2.62 -0.81 -12.39
C ALA A 71 -2.79 0.54 -11.66
N PRO A 72 -3.04 1.65 -12.38
CA PRO A 72 -2.70 3.06 -12.07
C PRO A 72 -2.78 3.47 -10.59
N GLY A 73 -1.84 2.96 -9.80
CA GLY A 73 -1.72 3.15 -8.36
C GLY A 73 -0.64 4.16 -8.04
N VAL A 74 -0.56 4.53 -6.76
CA VAL A 74 0.45 5.47 -6.24
C VAL A 74 1.43 4.83 -5.26
N GLY A 75 1.28 3.53 -5.04
CA GLY A 75 2.12 2.68 -4.23
C GLY A 75 1.86 1.21 -4.54
N LEU A 76 2.85 0.37 -4.25
CA LEU A 76 2.74 -1.08 -4.32
C LEU A 76 3.75 -1.73 -3.37
N ALA A 77 3.27 -2.61 -2.51
CA ALA A 77 4.09 -3.41 -1.60
C ALA A 77 4.40 -4.80 -2.17
N ALA A 78 5.60 -5.33 -1.90
CA ALA A 78 6.02 -6.66 -2.35
C ALA A 78 5.03 -7.80 -1.99
N PRO A 79 4.35 -7.80 -0.82
CA PRO A 79 3.32 -8.79 -0.54
C PRO A 79 2.18 -8.80 -1.56
N GLN A 80 1.88 -7.67 -2.19
CA GLN A 80 0.82 -7.57 -3.21
C GLN A 80 1.15 -8.29 -4.51
N VAL A 81 2.41 -8.69 -4.72
CA VAL A 81 2.83 -9.56 -5.84
C VAL A 81 3.29 -10.93 -5.35
N GLY A 82 2.89 -11.32 -4.14
CA GLY A 82 3.19 -12.64 -3.57
C GLY A 82 4.59 -12.80 -2.97
N VAL A 83 5.34 -11.70 -2.81
CA VAL A 83 6.70 -11.71 -2.25
C VAL A 83 6.67 -11.18 -0.82
N PRO A 84 6.88 -12.02 0.22
CA PRO A 84 6.71 -11.64 1.61
C PRO A 84 7.94 -10.89 2.17
N LEU A 85 8.44 -9.87 1.46
CA LEU A 85 9.53 -9.01 1.90
C LEU A 85 9.02 -7.62 2.29
N ARG A 86 9.67 -6.99 3.28
CA ARG A 86 9.41 -5.61 3.68
C ARG A 86 10.00 -4.60 2.68
N ILE A 87 9.46 -4.60 1.47
CA ILE A 87 9.81 -3.69 0.38
C ILE A 87 8.52 -3.12 -0.19
N ALA A 88 8.46 -1.80 -0.35
CA ALA A 88 7.39 -1.12 -1.07
C ALA A 88 7.96 -0.04 -1.99
N VAL A 89 7.20 0.31 -3.02
CA VAL A 89 7.50 1.46 -3.89
C VAL A 89 6.36 2.47 -3.81
N ILE A 90 6.70 3.76 -3.93
CA ILE A 90 5.72 4.85 -3.98
C ILE A 90 6.07 5.84 -5.08
N GLU A 91 5.06 6.34 -5.79
CA GLU A 91 5.17 7.41 -6.77
C GLU A 91 3.79 8.00 -7.06
N ASP A 92 3.64 9.32 -7.00
CA ASP A 92 2.38 9.98 -7.34
C ASP A 92 2.69 11.26 -8.14
N PRO A 93 2.44 11.30 -9.45
CA PRO A 93 2.56 12.55 -10.20
C PRO A 93 1.53 13.61 -9.78
N ALA A 94 0.53 13.24 -8.96
CA ALA A 94 -0.55 14.07 -8.47
C ALA A 94 -1.30 14.88 -9.55
N PRO A 95 -1.78 14.26 -10.66
CA PRO A 95 -2.50 14.95 -11.72
C PRO A 95 -3.97 15.18 -11.30
N VAL A 96 -4.19 16.01 -10.28
CA VAL A 96 -5.52 16.29 -9.70
C VAL A 96 -5.91 17.76 -9.87
N PRO A 97 -7.22 18.07 -9.89
CA PRO A 97 -7.68 19.45 -9.79
C PRO A 97 -7.10 20.15 -8.55
N GLU A 98 -6.84 21.45 -8.65
CA GLU A 98 -6.23 22.25 -7.58
C GLU A 98 -6.99 22.12 -6.25
N GLU A 99 -8.32 22.17 -6.30
CA GLU A 99 -9.19 22.00 -5.12
C GLU A 99 -9.00 20.66 -4.41
N VAL A 100 -8.75 19.57 -5.17
CA VAL A 100 -8.44 18.24 -4.63
C VAL A 100 -7.04 18.23 -4.05
N GLY A 101 -6.07 18.83 -4.75
CA GLY A 101 -4.70 18.98 -4.29
C GLY A 101 -4.63 19.68 -2.95
N VAL A 102 -5.31 20.83 -2.80
CA VAL A 102 -5.40 21.62 -1.58
C VAL A 102 -6.10 20.83 -0.48
N ALA A 103 -7.31 20.30 -0.73
CA ALA A 103 -8.10 19.63 0.31
C ALA A 103 -7.41 18.39 0.88
N ARG A 104 -6.66 17.65 0.04
CA ARG A 104 -6.00 16.39 0.44
C ARG A 104 -4.53 16.55 0.81
N GLY A 105 -3.96 17.75 0.63
CA GLY A 105 -2.51 17.93 0.65
C GLY A 105 -1.81 16.99 -0.34
N ARG A 106 -2.40 16.81 -1.53
CA ARG A 106 -1.90 15.91 -2.57
C ARG A 106 -0.94 16.67 -3.47
N VAL A 107 0.34 16.45 -3.21
CA VAL A 107 1.46 17.04 -3.95
C VAL A 107 2.23 15.94 -4.68
N PRO A 108 3.01 16.27 -5.73
CA PRO A 108 3.84 15.28 -6.41
C PRO A 108 4.77 14.53 -5.44
N GLN A 109 4.71 13.21 -5.49
CA GLN A 109 5.59 12.30 -4.79
C GLN A 109 6.52 11.63 -5.82
N PRO A 110 7.83 11.95 -5.83
CA PRO A 110 8.76 11.28 -6.73
C PRO A 110 8.89 9.80 -6.36
N PHE A 111 9.32 8.98 -7.33
CA PHE A 111 9.61 7.56 -7.11
C PHE A 111 10.57 7.36 -5.93
N ARG A 112 10.19 6.45 -5.03
CA ARG A 112 10.99 6.00 -3.90
C ARG A 112 10.81 4.50 -3.69
N VAL A 113 11.89 3.84 -3.29
CA VAL A 113 11.85 2.50 -2.73
C VAL A 113 11.96 2.61 -1.21
N LEU A 114 11.08 1.91 -0.51
CA LEU A 114 11.03 1.86 0.94
C LEU A 114 11.38 0.44 1.38
N VAL A 115 12.56 0.28 1.96
CA VAL A 115 13.05 -0.99 2.51
C VAL A 115 12.95 -0.95 4.03
N ASN A 116 12.34 -1.99 4.60
CA ASN A 116 12.04 -2.11 6.03
C ASN A 116 11.41 -0.85 6.64
N PRO A 117 10.45 -0.18 5.97
CA PRO A 117 9.89 1.05 6.51
C PRO A 117 9.10 0.79 7.79
N VAL A 118 9.15 1.77 8.67
CA VAL A 118 8.23 1.96 9.80
C VAL A 118 7.83 3.43 9.87
N TYR A 119 6.60 3.70 10.29
CA TYR A 119 6.15 5.09 10.47
C TYR A 119 5.64 5.34 11.89
N GLN A 120 5.78 6.59 12.33
CA GLN A 120 5.23 7.05 13.61
C GLN A 120 4.40 8.32 13.39
N PRO A 121 3.19 8.42 13.98
CA PRO A 121 2.42 9.66 13.98
C PRO A 121 3.20 10.82 14.58
N VAL A 122 3.10 12.00 13.98
CA VAL A 122 3.63 13.24 14.56
C VAL A 122 2.48 14.18 14.87
N GLY A 123 2.19 14.31 16.17
CA GLY A 123 1.01 15.00 16.67
C GLY A 123 -0.25 14.12 16.67
N THR A 124 -1.39 14.74 16.98
CA THR A 124 -2.68 14.04 17.13
C THR A 124 -3.64 14.25 15.96
N ALA A 125 -3.32 15.17 15.04
CA ALA A 125 -4.17 15.50 13.91
C ALA A 125 -4.34 14.30 12.97
N ARG A 126 -5.58 14.08 12.53
CA ARG A 126 -5.95 13.01 11.58
C ARG A 126 -6.65 13.62 10.37
N ALA A 127 -6.57 12.95 9.24
CA ALA A 127 -7.32 13.28 8.03
C ALA A 127 -8.03 12.03 7.52
N ALA A 128 -9.25 12.18 7.03
CA ALA A 128 -10.07 11.09 6.52
C ALA A 128 -10.40 11.32 5.04
N PHE A 129 -10.10 10.32 4.21
CA PHE A 129 -10.39 10.32 2.78
C PHE A 129 -10.67 8.90 2.33
N PHE A 130 -11.34 8.76 1.19
CA PHE A 130 -11.50 7.48 0.51
C PHE A 130 -10.13 6.92 0.08
N GLU A 131 -9.90 5.65 0.39
CA GLU A 131 -8.80 4.84 -0.11
C GLU A 131 -9.34 3.67 -0.92
N GLY A 132 -8.61 3.31 -1.97
CA GLY A 132 -8.71 2.02 -2.63
C GLY A 132 -7.39 1.26 -2.47
N CYS A 133 -7.38 0.00 -2.90
CA CYS A 133 -6.18 -0.83 -2.90
C CYS A 133 -6.21 -1.72 -4.14
N LEU A 134 -5.06 -1.91 -4.79
CA LEU A 134 -4.95 -2.79 -5.96
C LEU A 134 -5.27 -4.25 -5.61
N SER A 135 -5.06 -4.65 -4.37
CA SER A 135 -5.44 -5.96 -3.83
C SER A 135 -6.91 -6.04 -3.38
N VAL A 136 -7.70 -4.97 -3.45
CA VAL A 136 -9.15 -4.97 -3.17
C VAL A 136 -9.86 -4.29 -4.35
N PRO A 137 -9.88 -4.93 -5.53
CA PRO A 137 -10.37 -4.30 -6.74
C PRO A 137 -11.86 -3.99 -6.64
N GLY A 138 -12.24 -2.81 -7.14
CA GLY A 138 -13.64 -2.41 -7.28
C GLY A 138 -14.27 -1.71 -6.07
N TRP A 139 -13.53 -1.56 -4.97
CA TRP A 139 -14.05 -1.00 -3.72
C TRP A 139 -13.15 0.07 -3.12
N GLN A 140 -13.77 1.05 -2.49
CA GLN A 140 -13.13 2.10 -1.72
C GLN A 140 -13.88 2.33 -0.41
N ALA A 141 -13.17 2.80 0.61
CA ALA A 141 -13.79 3.26 1.86
C ALA A 141 -12.97 4.39 2.47
N VAL A 142 -13.62 5.22 3.30
CA VAL A 142 -12.98 6.27 4.07
C VAL A 142 -12.09 5.64 5.14
N VAL A 143 -10.84 6.10 5.19
CA VAL A 143 -9.87 5.71 6.20
C VAL A 143 -9.34 6.97 6.87
N ALA A 144 -9.46 7.04 8.20
CA ALA A 144 -8.81 8.08 8.98
C ALA A 144 -7.35 7.70 9.22
N ARG A 145 -6.41 8.58 8.86
CA ARG A 145 -4.97 8.41 9.10
C ARG A 145 -4.37 9.60 9.83
N PRO A 146 -3.32 9.42 10.64
CA PRO A 146 -2.42 10.51 11.02
C PRO A 146 -2.11 11.42 9.84
N ALA A 147 -2.32 12.73 10.03
CA ALA A 147 -2.11 13.74 8.97
C ALA A 147 -0.63 13.97 8.66
N ARG A 148 0.25 13.60 9.60
CA ARG A 148 1.69 13.73 9.53
C ARG A 148 2.35 12.50 10.15
N VAL A 149 3.37 11.97 9.49
CA VAL A 149 4.15 10.82 9.99
C VAL A 149 5.63 11.02 9.75
N ARG A 150 6.45 10.55 10.69
CA ARG A 150 7.88 10.34 10.50
C ARG A 150 8.09 8.92 9.98
N LEU A 151 8.68 8.78 8.81
CA LEU A 151 9.06 7.51 8.22
C LEU A 151 10.53 7.24 8.53
N THR A 152 10.85 6.03 8.99
CA THR A 152 12.23 5.54 9.05
C THR A 152 12.38 4.22 8.32
N GLY A 153 13.56 3.95 7.78
CA GLY A 153 13.84 2.74 6.99
C GLY A 153 15.14 2.89 6.21
N ALA A 154 15.20 2.27 5.04
CA ALA A 154 16.29 2.47 4.07
C ALA A 154 15.76 2.51 2.63
N ASP A 155 16.59 2.99 1.70
CA ASP A 155 16.38 2.80 0.27
C ASP A 155 16.90 1.42 -0.21
N GLU A 156 16.75 1.12 -1.50
CA GLU A 156 17.23 -0.11 -2.13
C GLU A 156 18.76 -0.28 -2.13
N HIS A 157 19.50 0.80 -1.86
CA HIS A 157 20.95 0.82 -1.75
C HIS A 157 21.43 0.71 -0.29
N GLY A 158 20.51 0.68 0.67
CA GLY A 158 20.80 0.62 2.09
C GLY A 158 21.09 1.98 2.75
N HIS A 159 20.88 3.09 2.05
CA HIS A 159 20.98 4.40 2.68
C HIS A 159 19.80 4.62 3.63
N PRO A 160 20.04 5.16 4.84
CA PRO A 160 18.97 5.37 5.81
C PRO A 160 17.98 6.42 5.33
N LEU A 161 16.70 6.13 5.52
CA LEU A 161 15.59 7.07 5.36
C LEU A 161 15.13 7.51 6.76
N ASP A 162 14.98 8.81 6.94
CA ASP A 162 14.42 9.44 8.14
C ASP A 162 13.75 10.76 7.74
N GLU A 163 12.49 10.67 7.32
CA GLU A 163 11.82 11.72 6.58
C GLU A 163 10.44 12.02 7.16
N MET A 164 10.02 13.28 7.01
CA MET A 164 8.70 13.73 7.43
C MET A 164 7.75 13.81 6.24
N PHE A 165 6.63 13.08 6.33
CA PHE A 165 5.56 13.14 5.35
C PHE A 165 4.32 13.82 5.92
N THR A 166 3.58 14.54 5.07
CA THR A 166 2.27 15.12 5.37
C THR A 166 1.30 14.88 4.23
N GLY A 167 0.01 15.11 4.45
CA GLY A 167 -1.01 15.11 3.39
C GLY A 167 -1.16 13.74 2.71
N TRP A 168 -1.33 13.75 1.38
CA TRP A 168 -1.50 12.53 0.61
C TRP A 168 -0.23 11.65 0.58
N PRO A 169 0.99 12.19 0.42
CA PRO A 169 2.21 11.38 0.56
C PRO A 169 2.29 10.62 1.90
N ALA A 170 1.91 11.25 3.02
CA ALA A 170 1.84 10.55 4.31
C ALA A 170 0.84 9.40 4.29
N ARG A 171 -0.31 9.56 3.61
CA ARG A 171 -1.31 8.50 3.47
C ARG A 171 -0.78 7.32 2.67
N ILE A 172 -0.11 7.58 1.55
CA ILE A 172 0.52 6.54 0.71
C ILE A 172 1.53 5.74 1.54
N VAL A 173 2.47 6.43 2.21
CA VAL A 173 3.50 5.78 3.05
C VAL A 173 2.87 4.87 4.11
N GLN A 174 1.82 5.35 4.78
CA GLN A 174 1.12 4.57 5.80
C GLN A 174 0.41 3.35 5.20
N HIS A 175 -0.24 3.50 4.04
CA HIS A 175 -0.93 2.41 3.34
C HIS A 175 0.04 1.30 2.91
N GLU A 176 1.13 1.68 2.24
CA GLU A 176 2.11 0.69 1.77
C GLU A 176 2.87 0.05 2.93
N THR A 177 3.13 0.78 4.02
CA THR A 177 3.76 0.19 5.21
C THR A 177 2.80 -0.77 5.92
N ASP A 178 1.51 -0.45 6.01
CA ASP A 178 0.49 -1.33 6.59
C ASP A 178 0.43 -2.69 5.85
N HIS A 179 0.60 -2.70 4.52
CA HIS A 179 0.69 -3.94 3.74
C HIS A 179 1.84 -4.86 4.19
N LEU A 180 2.97 -4.30 4.60
CA LEU A 180 4.12 -5.05 5.09
C LEU A 180 3.85 -5.71 6.46
N ASP A 181 2.85 -5.22 7.17
CA ASP A 181 2.40 -5.76 8.46
C ASP A 181 1.16 -6.67 8.31
N GLY A 182 0.75 -6.97 7.07
CA GLY A 182 -0.44 -7.80 6.78
C GLY A 182 -1.78 -7.08 7.02
N THR A 183 -1.74 -5.74 7.08
CA THR A 183 -2.91 -4.89 7.29
C THR A 183 -3.40 -4.36 5.95
N LEU A 184 -4.70 -4.50 5.68
CA LEU A 184 -5.38 -3.89 4.54
C LEU A 184 -6.12 -2.64 5.01
N TYR A 185 -6.37 -1.69 4.11
CA TYR A 185 -7.11 -0.47 4.45
C TYR A 185 -8.50 -0.77 5.06
N LEU A 186 -9.12 -1.89 4.68
CA LEU A 186 -10.41 -2.36 5.21
C LEU A 186 -10.38 -2.61 6.72
N ASP A 187 -9.22 -2.95 7.31
CA ASP A 187 -9.10 -3.16 8.76
C ASP A 187 -9.15 -1.84 9.54
N ARG A 188 -8.98 -0.70 8.83
CA ARG A 188 -9.02 0.66 9.38
C ARG A 188 -10.18 1.49 8.81
N ALA A 189 -11.02 0.88 7.98
CA ALA A 189 -12.05 1.58 7.22
C ALA A 189 -13.27 1.94 8.09
N GLU A 190 -13.86 3.09 7.82
CA GLU A 190 -15.24 3.37 8.21
C GLU A 190 -16.17 2.55 7.31
N LEU A 191 -16.68 1.43 7.81
CA LEU A 191 -17.41 0.46 6.99
C LEU A 191 -18.72 1.01 6.40
N ARG A 192 -19.37 2.01 7.01
CA ARG A 192 -20.54 2.67 6.42
C ARG A 192 -20.21 3.41 5.13
N SER A 193 -18.95 3.78 4.93
CA SER A 193 -18.49 4.45 3.72
C SER A 193 -18.10 3.50 2.58
N LEU A 194 -18.09 2.18 2.81
CA LEU A 194 -17.69 1.20 1.80
C LEU A 194 -18.55 1.35 0.54
N SER A 195 -17.88 1.71 -0.55
CA SER A 195 -18.52 2.09 -1.82
C SER A 195 -17.85 1.37 -2.98
N SER A 196 -18.64 0.89 -3.92
CA SER A 196 -18.10 0.37 -5.18
C SER A 196 -17.50 1.52 -6.00
N ASN A 197 -16.57 1.22 -6.91
CA ASN A 197 -16.00 2.24 -7.80
C ASN A 197 -17.08 2.99 -8.62
N THR A 198 -18.18 2.32 -8.98
CA THR A 198 -19.34 2.95 -9.62
C THR A 198 -20.00 3.97 -8.71
N ALA A 199 -20.34 3.60 -7.46
CA ALA A 199 -20.94 4.52 -6.51
C ALA A 199 -20.01 5.71 -6.19
N MET A 200 -18.70 5.46 -6.09
CA MET A 200 -17.69 6.50 -5.92
C MET A 200 -17.70 7.52 -7.06
N ALA A 201 -17.72 7.04 -8.31
CA ALA A 201 -17.74 7.90 -9.49
C ALA A 201 -19.05 8.69 -9.65
N GLU A 202 -20.18 8.13 -9.20
CA GLU A 202 -21.49 8.76 -9.35
C GLU A 202 -21.85 9.71 -8.20
N ARG A 203 -21.34 9.48 -6.98
CA ARG A 203 -21.84 10.13 -5.76
C ARG A 203 -20.77 10.87 -4.96
N TRP A 204 -19.57 10.31 -4.89
CA TRP A 204 -18.54 10.70 -3.90
C TRP A 204 -17.29 11.29 -4.57
N THR A 205 -17.48 12.11 -5.60
CA THR A 205 -16.39 12.75 -6.37
C THR A 205 -15.83 14.00 -5.72
N GLN A 206 -16.42 14.45 -4.61
CA GLN A 206 -16.01 15.67 -3.92
C GLN A 206 -14.58 15.54 -3.34
N PRO A 207 -13.87 16.67 -3.14
CA PRO A 207 -12.50 16.64 -2.60
C PRO A 207 -12.38 15.97 -1.22
N THR A 208 -13.42 16.04 -0.38
CA THR A 208 -13.46 15.48 0.97
C THR A 208 -14.65 14.53 1.14
N PRO A 209 -14.62 13.60 2.13
CA PRO A 209 -15.73 12.67 2.36
C PRO A 209 -16.91 13.28 3.13
N ALA A 210 -16.97 14.61 3.32
CA ALA A 210 -18.00 15.25 4.16
C ALA A 210 -19.43 14.94 3.69
N ALA A 211 -19.69 15.03 2.38
CA ALA A 211 -21.00 14.71 1.82
C ALA A 211 -21.37 13.22 2.00
N ALA A 212 -20.39 12.32 1.89
CA ALA A 212 -20.58 10.90 2.15
C ALA A 212 -20.87 10.65 3.64
N ALA A 213 -20.16 11.33 4.55
CA ALA A 213 -20.35 11.23 5.99
C ALA A 213 -21.77 11.61 6.41
N GLU A 214 -22.27 12.73 5.90
CA GLU A 214 -23.64 13.19 6.13
C GLU A 214 -24.67 12.20 5.57
N ALA A 215 -24.52 11.80 4.31
CA ALA A 215 -25.52 10.97 3.62
C ALA A 215 -25.55 9.50 4.07
N LEU A 216 -24.39 8.93 4.43
CA LEU A 216 -24.25 7.54 4.86
C LEU A 216 -24.23 7.40 6.40
N GLY A 217 -24.21 8.51 7.12
CA GLY A 217 -24.32 8.57 8.58
C GLY A 217 -23.09 8.01 9.29
N PHE A 218 -21.93 8.62 9.08
CA PHE A 218 -20.70 8.32 9.84
C PHE A 218 -19.97 9.60 10.24
N GLU A 219 -19.09 9.50 11.23
CA GLU A 219 -18.33 10.65 11.75
C GLU A 219 -16.95 10.75 11.10
N LEU A 220 -16.49 11.99 10.92
CA LEU A 220 -15.12 12.29 10.51
C LEU A 220 -14.32 12.77 11.74
N PRO A 221 -13.01 12.46 11.80
CA PRO A 221 -12.14 12.87 12.90
C PRO A 221 -11.86 14.37 12.94
#